data_AF-A0A653KWG9-F1
#
_entry.id   AF-A0A653KWG9-F1
#
_cell.length_a   1.000
_cell.length_b   1.000
_cell.length_c   1.000
_cell.angle_alpha   90.00
_cell.angle_beta   90.00
_cell.angle_gamma   90.00
#
_symmetry.space_group_name_H-M   'P 1'
#
loop_
_entity.id
_entity.type
_entity.pdbx_description
1 polymer ?
#
loop_
_entity_poly.entity_id
_entity_poly.type
_entity_poly.pdbx_seq_one_letter_code
_entity_poly.pdbx_strand_id
1 'polypeptide(L)'
;MVRMGKVGRRALLWLGCMMGLWSPSLWAEVKVIPVFEAQAAVQTLKEIYPQLGVSAMGNQLVLSGTPAQLQEAEATLAQINQPPQNLLIEWRVDGAASGQQLGGSISRDEAKRQWLVDGNARQYQRSQNDSWQVRGLSGRPVLLQMGSYQPVTFYQWNGGAVVGMMPLVNGLYATATLIGDRVQIALSSEQARLDQGTINRGQSATEVSGAPGQWLTVGELSTSSADQGSSLGTQLQGGRGSQSERQTLQIRVTRQ
;
A
#
# COMPACT_ATOMS: atom_id res chain seq x y z
N MET A 1 -35.02 93.89 -56.15
CA MET A 1 -33.62 94.33 -55.94
C MET A 1 -33.21 93.88 -54.53
N VAL A 2 -32.38 92.83 -54.42
CA VAL A 2 -31.30 92.53 -53.43
C VAL A 2 -31.51 93.05 -51.98
N ARG A 3 -31.43 92.27 -50.87
CA ARG A 3 -30.34 91.38 -50.42
C ARG A 3 -30.74 90.52 -49.19
N MET A 4 -30.01 89.40 -49.07
CA MET A 4 -29.95 88.37 -48.01
C MET A 4 -29.79 88.82 -46.54
N GLY A 5 -30.24 87.95 -45.64
CA GLY A 5 -29.70 87.76 -44.28
C GLY A 5 -29.97 86.33 -43.75
N LYS A 6 -28.91 85.52 -43.61
CA LYS A 6 -28.90 84.14 -43.06
C LYS A 6 -29.17 84.12 -41.55
N VAL A 7 -29.77 83.03 -41.02
CA VAL A 7 -29.42 82.21 -39.80
C VAL A 7 -30.49 81.08 -39.74
N GLY A 8 -30.26 79.79 -39.43
CA GLY A 8 -29.09 79.09 -38.90
C GLY A 8 -29.24 77.56 -39.00
N ARG A 9 -28.09 76.91 -38.87
CA ARG A 9 -27.86 75.45 -38.69
C ARG A 9 -28.76 74.87 -37.59
N ARG A 10 -29.31 73.67 -37.82
CA ARG A 10 -29.34 72.50 -36.89
C ARG A 10 -30.54 71.59 -37.20
N ALA A 11 -30.30 70.49 -37.90
CA ALA A 11 -31.13 69.27 -37.83
C ALA A 11 -30.45 68.15 -38.63
N LEU A 12 -29.26 67.74 -38.20
CA LEU A 12 -28.56 66.57 -38.75
C LEU A 12 -28.04 65.78 -37.55
N LEU A 13 -28.95 65.07 -36.88
CA LEU A 13 -28.64 64.22 -35.71
C LEU A 13 -29.87 63.39 -35.29
N TRP A 14 -30.47 62.62 -36.20
CA TRP A 14 -31.51 61.63 -35.86
C TRP A 14 -31.38 60.38 -36.73
N LEU A 15 -30.18 59.82 -36.83
CA LEU A 15 -29.97 58.50 -37.45
C LEU A 15 -28.76 57.76 -36.84
N GLY A 16 -28.62 57.83 -35.51
CA GLY A 16 -27.50 57.25 -34.77
C GLY A 16 -27.89 56.32 -33.62
N CYS A 17 -29.15 55.86 -33.56
CA CYS A 17 -29.70 55.18 -32.37
C CYS A 17 -30.34 53.81 -32.65
N MET A 18 -29.87 53.07 -33.66
CA MET A 18 -30.26 51.66 -33.91
C MET A 18 -29.06 50.71 -34.01
N MET A 19 -27.95 51.03 -33.33
CA MET A 19 -26.77 50.16 -33.21
C MET A 19 -26.40 49.91 -31.74
N GLY A 20 -27.38 49.98 -30.83
CA GLY A 20 -27.19 49.64 -29.42
C GLY A 20 -27.91 48.34 -29.09
N LEU A 21 -27.18 47.39 -28.51
CA LEU A 21 -27.66 46.13 -27.95
C LEU A 21 -27.91 44.98 -28.93
N TRP A 22 -26.88 44.61 -29.69
CA TRP A 22 -26.58 43.17 -29.80
C TRP A 22 -25.67 42.82 -28.63
N SER A 23 -26.27 42.65 -27.45
CA SER A 23 -25.61 41.97 -26.34
C SER A 23 -25.62 40.48 -26.70
N PRO A 24 -24.49 39.84 -27.05
CA PRO A 24 -24.48 38.40 -27.14
C PRO A 24 -24.88 37.89 -25.75
N SER A 25 -26.03 37.24 -25.66
CA SER A 25 -26.42 36.50 -24.48
C SER A 25 -25.36 35.41 -24.33
N LEU A 26 -24.39 35.62 -23.44
CA LEU A 26 -23.48 34.57 -23.02
C LEU A 26 -24.31 33.59 -22.19
N TRP A 27 -24.97 32.66 -22.87
CA TRP A 27 -25.62 31.52 -22.24
C TRP A 27 -24.50 30.67 -21.65
N ALA A 28 -24.34 30.72 -20.33
CA ALA A 28 -23.54 29.74 -19.61
C ALA A 28 -24.34 28.43 -19.61
N GLU A 29 -23.91 27.48 -20.44
CA GLU A 29 -24.47 26.15 -20.43
C GLU A 29 -23.91 25.37 -19.24
N VAL A 30 -24.74 24.55 -18.60
CA VAL A 30 -24.36 23.75 -17.44
C VAL A 30 -24.53 22.28 -17.78
N LYS A 31 -23.47 21.50 -17.59
CA LYS A 31 -23.44 20.06 -17.86
C LYS A 31 -22.99 19.29 -16.62
N VAL A 32 -23.67 18.18 -16.34
CA VAL A 32 -23.36 17.29 -15.20
C VAL A 32 -22.81 15.98 -15.74
N ILE A 33 -21.60 15.61 -15.31
CA ILE A 33 -20.90 14.40 -15.78
C ILE A 33 -20.53 13.53 -14.57
N PRO A 34 -20.87 12.24 -14.54
CA PRO A 34 -20.45 11.33 -13.48
C PRO A 34 -18.95 11.02 -13.57
N VAL A 35 -18.26 11.06 -12.44
CA VAL A 35 -16.81 10.86 -12.33
C VAL A 35 -16.42 10.03 -11.10
N PHE A 36 -15.33 9.26 -11.22
CA PHE A 36 -14.85 8.42 -10.12
C PHE A 36 -14.23 9.26 -8.99
N GLU A 37 -13.44 10.27 -9.34
CA GLU A 37 -12.78 11.18 -8.38
C GLU A 37 -13.08 12.64 -8.70
N ALA A 38 -14.26 13.11 -8.26
CA ALA A 38 -14.74 14.45 -8.60
C ALA A 38 -13.80 15.56 -8.12
N GLN A 39 -13.24 15.44 -6.91
CA GLN A 39 -12.36 16.49 -6.38
C GLN A 39 -11.01 16.57 -7.09
N ALA A 40 -10.41 15.42 -7.42
CA ALA A 40 -9.20 15.38 -8.22
C ALA A 40 -9.45 15.96 -9.62
N ALA A 41 -10.56 15.57 -10.26
CA ALA A 41 -10.96 16.08 -11.56
C ALA A 41 -11.23 17.60 -11.56
N VAL A 42 -11.83 18.15 -10.49
CA VAL A 42 -12.01 19.61 -10.33
C VAL A 42 -10.66 20.32 -10.36
N GLN A 43 -9.67 19.83 -9.61
CA GLN A 43 -8.35 20.45 -9.54
C GLN A 43 -7.66 20.43 -10.91
N THR A 44 -7.61 19.26 -11.55
CA THR A 44 -6.99 19.10 -12.88
C THR A 44 -7.68 19.97 -13.94
N LEU A 45 -9.01 20.00 -13.96
CA LEU A 45 -9.74 20.81 -14.95
C LEU A 45 -9.62 22.30 -14.70
N LYS A 46 -9.49 22.77 -13.46
CA LYS A 46 -9.22 24.19 -13.17
C LYS A 46 -7.82 24.63 -13.59
N GLU A 47 -6.85 23.73 -13.48
CA GLU A 47 -5.48 23.99 -13.94
C GLU A 47 -5.38 24.08 -15.47
N ILE A 48 -6.09 23.20 -16.19
CA ILE A 48 -6.10 23.18 -17.65
C ILE A 48 -7.03 24.27 -18.23
N TYR A 49 -8.20 24.48 -17.62
CA TYR A 49 -9.26 25.38 -18.08
C TYR A 49 -9.66 26.38 -16.98
N PRO A 50 -8.84 27.41 -16.70
CA PRO A 50 -9.08 28.34 -15.59
C PRO A 50 -10.36 29.20 -15.73
N GLN A 51 -10.88 29.34 -16.96
CA GLN A 51 -12.09 30.10 -17.26
C GLN A 51 -13.36 29.23 -17.21
N LEU A 52 -13.23 27.92 -17.02
CA LEU A 52 -14.35 26.99 -16.92
C LEU A 52 -14.84 26.95 -15.46
N GLY A 53 -16.14 27.12 -15.24
CA GLY A 53 -16.72 26.86 -13.93
C GLY A 53 -16.76 25.37 -13.68
N VAL A 54 -16.00 24.90 -12.69
CA VAL A 54 -15.89 23.48 -12.33
C VAL A 54 -16.21 23.31 -10.86
N SER A 55 -17.22 22.51 -10.55
CA SER A 55 -17.63 22.15 -9.19
C SER A 55 -17.90 20.66 -9.07
N ALA A 56 -17.75 20.10 -7.88
CA ALA A 56 -18.05 18.71 -7.59
C ALA A 56 -19.29 18.60 -6.69
N MET A 57 -20.19 17.68 -7.04
CA MET A 57 -21.37 17.31 -6.26
C MET A 57 -21.38 15.78 -6.07
N GLY A 58 -20.78 15.30 -4.99
CA GLY A 58 -20.59 13.86 -4.75
C GLY A 58 -19.68 13.24 -5.82
N ASN A 59 -20.19 12.23 -6.54
CA ASN A 59 -19.54 11.59 -7.69
C ASN A 59 -19.90 12.22 -9.03
N GLN A 60 -20.41 13.45 -9.02
CA GLN A 60 -20.72 14.21 -10.22
C GLN A 60 -19.87 15.46 -10.29
N LEU A 61 -19.53 15.84 -11.51
CA LEU A 61 -18.84 17.05 -11.85
C LEU A 61 -19.84 17.97 -12.56
N VAL A 62 -19.95 19.20 -12.09
CA VAL A 62 -20.79 20.24 -12.67
C VAL A 62 -19.85 21.19 -13.40
N LEU A 63 -20.02 21.25 -14.73
CA LEU A 63 -19.29 22.13 -15.62
C LEU A 63 -20.19 23.26 -16.08
N SER A 64 -19.69 24.49 -16.06
CA SER A 64 -20.40 25.67 -16.58
C SER A 64 -19.46 26.52 -17.43
N GLY A 65 -19.84 26.82 -18.66
CA GLY A 65 -19.01 27.61 -19.58
C GLY A 65 -19.64 27.79 -20.95
N THR A 66 -18.82 28.19 -21.93
CA THR A 66 -19.25 28.23 -23.33
C THR A 66 -19.37 26.82 -23.91
N PRO A 67 -20.24 26.58 -24.91
CA PRO A 67 -20.42 25.25 -25.50
C PRO A 67 -19.12 24.61 -26.02
N ALA A 68 -18.24 25.42 -26.62
CA ALA A 68 -16.93 24.95 -27.11
C ALA A 68 -16.03 24.47 -25.97
N GLN A 69 -15.99 25.20 -24.84
CA GLN A 69 -15.21 24.80 -23.66
C GLN A 69 -15.76 23.54 -23.00
N LEU A 70 -17.09 23.40 -22.93
CA LEU A 70 -17.72 22.19 -22.38
C LEU A 70 -17.40 20.96 -23.23
N GLN A 71 -17.44 21.10 -24.55
CA GLN A 71 -17.12 20.01 -25.48
C GLN A 71 -15.65 19.58 -25.35
N GLU A 72 -14.73 20.54 -25.23
CA GLU A 72 -13.31 20.26 -25.03
C GLU A 72 -13.02 19.61 -23.67
N ALA A 73 -13.62 20.15 -22.60
CA ALA A 73 -13.49 19.60 -21.25
C ALA A 73 -14.07 18.18 -21.16
N GLU A 74 -15.17 17.89 -21.84
CA GLU A 74 -15.74 16.55 -21.92
C GLU A 74 -14.82 15.57 -22.67
N ALA A 75 -14.26 15.98 -23.81
CA ALA A 75 -13.32 15.16 -24.57
C ALA A 75 -12.07 14.81 -23.75
N THR A 76 -11.57 15.76 -22.97
CA THR A 76 -10.46 15.57 -22.03
C THR A 76 -10.87 14.64 -20.87
N LEU A 77 -12.04 14.87 -20.29
CA LEU A 77 -12.55 14.06 -19.17
C LEU A 77 -12.81 12.61 -19.58
N ALA A 78 -13.26 12.36 -20.81
CA ALA A 78 -13.46 11.01 -21.35
C ALA A 78 -12.15 10.19 -21.40
N GLN A 79 -11.00 10.83 -21.51
CA GLN A 79 -9.70 10.15 -21.52
C GLN A 79 -9.20 9.85 -20.10
N ILE A 80 -9.50 10.72 -19.13
CA ILE A 80 -8.97 10.64 -17.76
C ILE A 80 -9.90 9.86 -16.83
N ASN A 81 -11.22 10.03 -16.97
CA ASN A 81 -12.25 9.43 -16.11
C ASN A 81 -12.55 7.98 -16.49
N GLN A 82 -11.51 7.14 -16.54
CA GLN A 82 -11.68 5.72 -16.73
C GLN A 82 -12.00 5.02 -15.41
N PRO A 83 -12.83 3.96 -15.43
CA PRO A 83 -13.09 3.16 -14.24
C PRO A 83 -11.78 2.57 -13.69
N PRO A 84 -11.55 2.65 -12.37
CA PRO A 84 -10.42 1.96 -11.76
C PRO A 84 -10.55 0.46 -12.00
N GLN A 85 -9.45 -0.18 -12.37
CA GLN A 85 -9.43 -1.61 -12.66
C GLN A 85 -9.41 -2.43 -11.38
N ASN A 86 -10.18 -3.52 -11.36
CA ASN A 86 -10.15 -4.48 -10.26
C ASN A 86 -8.86 -5.31 -10.32
N LEU A 87 -8.23 -5.47 -9.16
CA LEU A 87 -7.00 -6.21 -8.98
C LEU A 87 -7.20 -7.31 -7.93
N LEU A 88 -6.65 -8.48 -8.21
CA LEU A 88 -6.38 -9.51 -7.22
C LEU A 88 -4.92 -9.40 -6.81
N ILE A 89 -4.68 -9.09 -5.55
CA ILE A 89 -3.35 -8.97 -4.97
C ILE A 89 -3.13 -10.18 -4.07
N GLU A 90 -2.11 -10.95 -4.38
CA GLU A 90 -1.76 -12.18 -3.68
C GLU A 90 -0.35 -12.06 -3.13
N TRP A 91 -0.16 -12.59 -1.93
CA TRP A 91 1.13 -12.65 -1.26
C TRP A 91 1.33 -14.05 -0.76
N ARG A 92 2.59 -14.48 -0.80
CA ARG A 92 3.00 -15.72 -0.18
C ARG A 92 4.33 -15.54 0.53
N VAL A 93 4.45 -16.23 1.65
CA VAL A 93 5.70 -16.39 2.38
C VAL A 93 6.07 -17.86 2.27
N ASP A 94 7.18 -18.12 1.57
CA ASP A 94 7.77 -19.45 1.48
C ASP A 94 8.92 -19.53 2.48
N GLY A 95 8.72 -20.35 3.51
CA GLY A 95 9.66 -20.59 4.61
C GLY A 95 10.25 -21.99 4.51
N ALA A 96 11.56 -22.09 4.56
CA ALA A 96 12.29 -23.35 4.66
C ALA A 96 13.25 -23.29 5.84
N ALA A 97 13.03 -24.15 6.83
CA ALA A 97 13.91 -24.34 7.98
C ALA A 97 14.49 -25.75 7.97
N SER A 98 15.81 -25.85 8.19
CA SER A 98 16.51 -27.12 8.32
C SER A 98 17.52 -27.03 9.46
N GLY A 99 17.66 -28.12 10.21
CA GLY A 99 18.60 -28.18 11.31
C GLY A 99 19.13 -29.58 11.56
N GLN A 100 20.39 -29.64 11.96
CA GLN A 100 21.07 -30.88 12.31
C GLN A 100 21.82 -30.68 13.62
N GLN A 101 21.54 -31.56 14.58
CA GLN A 101 22.12 -31.51 15.91
C GLN A 101 22.75 -32.86 16.25
N LEU A 102 24.04 -32.82 16.60
CA LEU A 102 24.82 -33.95 17.09
C LEU A 102 25.21 -33.64 18.53
N GLY A 103 24.78 -34.50 19.45
CA GLY A 103 25.07 -34.38 20.87
C GLY A 103 25.62 -35.69 21.43
N GLY A 104 26.62 -35.57 22.29
CA GLY A 104 27.15 -36.67 23.07
C GLY A 104 27.17 -36.28 24.54
N SER A 105 26.76 -37.20 25.41
CA SER A 105 26.86 -37.02 26.85
C SER A 105 27.49 -38.22 27.53
N ILE A 106 28.34 -37.93 28.51
CA ILE A 106 28.94 -38.92 29.39
C ILE A 106 28.50 -38.57 30.80
N SER A 107 27.75 -39.47 31.42
CA SER A 107 27.14 -39.27 32.73
C SER A 107 27.59 -40.39 33.66
N ARG A 108 27.89 -40.05 34.92
CA ARG A 108 28.16 -41.05 35.94
C ARG A 108 26.90 -41.29 36.75
N ASP A 109 26.41 -42.53 36.71
CA ASP A 109 25.33 -42.97 37.59
C ASP A 109 25.93 -43.28 38.97
N GLU A 110 25.69 -42.40 39.94
CA GLU A 110 26.24 -42.52 41.29
C GLU A 110 25.65 -43.72 42.07
N ALA A 111 24.43 -44.15 41.75
CA ALA A 111 23.77 -45.27 42.44
C ALA A 111 24.30 -46.63 41.96
N LYS A 112 24.66 -46.75 40.68
CA LYS A 112 25.19 -47.99 40.08
C LYS A 112 26.69 -47.99 39.85
N ARG A 113 27.40 -46.88 40.15
CA ARG A 113 28.83 -46.68 39.85
C ARG A 113 29.21 -47.04 38.41
N GLN A 114 28.30 -46.78 37.48
CA GLN A 114 28.47 -47.09 36.05
C GLN A 114 28.56 -45.81 35.23
N TRP A 115 29.32 -45.87 34.14
CA TRP A 115 29.38 -44.80 33.16
C TRP A 115 28.33 -45.04 32.09
N LEU A 116 27.46 -44.06 31.87
CA LEU A 116 26.50 -44.06 30.77
C LEU A 116 27.03 -43.13 29.67
N VAL A 117 27.16 -43.67 28.45
CA VAL A 117 27.46 -42.90 27.26
C VAL A 117 26.19 -42.88 26.42
N ASP A 118 25.68 -41.69 26.15
CA ASP A 118 24.51 -41.50 25.29
C ASP A 118 24.84 -40.54 24.15
N GLY A 119 24.38 -40.88 22.95
CA GLY A 119 24.64 -40.15 21.73
C GLY A 119 23.35 -39.93 20.98
N ASN A 120 23.04 -38.68 20.67
CA ASN A 120 21.83 -38.33 19.94
C ASN A 120 22.18 -37.57 18.65
N ALA A 121 21.57 -38.00 17.55
CA ALA A 121 21.56 -37.29 16.28
C ALA A 121 20.11 -36.95 15.93
N ARG A 122 19.82 -35.66 15.70
CA ARG A 122 18.48 -35.21 15.25
C ARG A 122 18.64 -34.36 14.00
N GLN A 123 17.89 -34.70 12.97
CA GLN A 123 17.78 -33.92 11.74
C GLN A 123 16.31 -33.59 11.50
N TYR A 124 16.01 -32.34 11.20
CA TYR A 124 14.65 -31.90 10.86
C TYR A 124 14.67 -30.96 9.66
N GLN A 125 13.60 -31.05 8.86
CA GLN A 125 13.28 -30.13 7.77
C GLN A 125 11.81 -29.73 7.91
N ARG A 126 11.54 -28.43 7.90
CA ARG A 126 10.20 -27.84 7.96
C ARG A 126 10.06 -26.87 6.80
N SER A 127 9.02 -27.06 6.00
CA SER A 127 8.58 -26.06 5.02
C SER A 127 7.26 -25.46 5.52
N GLN A 128 7.14 -24.14 5.46
CA GLN A 128 5.94 -23.39 5.79
C GLN A 128 5.59 -22.53 4.59
N ASN A 129 4.37 -22.69 4.07
CA ASN A 129 3.87 -21.91 2.95
C ASN A 129 2.58 -21.23 3.37
N ASP A 130 2.67 -19.94 3.66
CA ASP A 130 1.52 -19.12 4.00
C ASP A 130 1.16 -18.24 2.79
N SER A 131 -0.12 -18.25 2.40
CA SER A 131 -0.60 -17.42 1.29
C SER A 131 -1.85 -16.66 1.68
N TRP A 132 -1.91 -15.39 1.27
CA TRP A 132 -3.09 -14.56 1.45
C TRP A 132 -3.44 -13.86 0.14
N GLN A 133 -4.71 -13.47 0.04
CA GLN A 133 -5.26 -12.80 -1.13
C GLN A 133 -6.18 -11.67 -0.70
N VAL A 134 -6.11 -10.55 -1.42
CA VAL A 134 -6.97 -9.39 -1.22
C VAL A 134 -7.40 -8.86 -2.57
N ARG A 135 -8.65 -8.42 -2.66
CA ARG A 135 -9.14 -7.71 -3.83
C ARG A 135 -9.05 -6.21 -3.58
N GLY A 136 -8.54 -5.49 -4.56
CA GLY A 136 -8.35 -4.05 -4.50
C GLY A 136 -8.64 -3.38 -5.83
N LEU A 137 -8.54 -2.06 -5.84
CA LEU A 137 -8.63 -1.25 -7.05
C LEU A 137 -7.23 -0.72 -7.39
N SER A 138 -6.91 -0.65 -8.68
CA SER A 138 -5.66 -0.05 -9.15
C SER A 138 -5.48 1.36 -8.59
N GLY A 139 -4.30 1.65 -8.05
CA GLY A 139 -3.95 2.93 -7.45
C GLY A 139 -4.49 3.15 -6.03
N ARG A 140 -5.23 2.19 -5.46
CA ARG A 140 -5.79 2.30 -4.10
C ARG A 140 -5.10 1.37 -3.11
N PRO A 141 -4.83 1.86 -1.88
CA PRO A 141 -4.18 1.04 -0.87
C PRO A 141 -5.12 -0.07 -0.39
N VAL A 142 -4.55 -1.25 -0.17
CA VAL A 142 -5.19 -2.37 0.54
C VAL A 142 -4.41 -2.68 1.82
N LEU A 143 -5.13 -3.06 2.87
CA LEU A 143 -4.57 -3.45 4.16
C LEU A 143 -5.02 -4.85 4.53
N LEU A 144 -4.04 -5.69 4.89
CA LEU A 144 -4.25 -6.95 5.58
C LEU A 144 -3.59 -6.88 6.95
N GLN A 145 -4.38 -7.07 7.99
CA GLN A 145 -3.88 -7.07 9.36
C GLN A 145 -4.26 -8.38 10.03
N MET A 146 -3.26 -9.05 10.60
CA MET A 146 -3.42 -10.27 11.37
C MET A 146 -2.89 -10.03 12.77
N GLY A 147 -3.62 -10.47 13.79
CA GLY A 147 -3.19 -10.32 15.18
C GLY A 147 -3.39 -11.60 15.97
N SER A 148 -2.53 -11.80 16.97
CA SER A 148 -2.71 -12.83 17.99
C SER A 148 -2.41 -12.26 19.37
N TYR A 149 -2.93 -12.89 20.43
CA TYR A 149 -2.59 -12.53 21.80
C TYR A 149 -1.55 -13.51 22.34
N GLN A 150 -0.47 -13.00 22.91
CA GLN A 150 0.56 -13.81 23.55
C GLN A 150 0.61 -13.51 25.06
N PRO A 151 0.72 -14.52 25.92
CA PRO A 151 0.94 -14.31 27.35
C PRO A 151 2.37 -13.82 27.60
N VAL A 152 2.49 -12.71 28.32
CA VAL A 152 3.77 -12.13 28.75
C VAL A 152 3.79 -12.07 30.27
N THR A 153 4.84 -12.60 30.88
CA THR A 153 5.03 -12.58 32.34
C THR A 153 5.81 -11.32 32.73
N PHE A 154 5.23 -10.54 33.63
CA PHE A 154 5.82 -9.35 34.22
C PHE A 154 6.24 -9.62 35.66
N TYR A 155 7.48 -9.26 36.01
CA TYR A 155 7.99 -9.37 37.37
C TYR A 155 7.82 -8.04 38.09
N GLN A 156 7.17 -8.08 39.25
CA GLN A 156 6.96 -6.92 40.12
C GLN A 156 8.13 -6.78 41.10
N TRP A 157 8.39 -5.55 41.54
CA TRP A 157 9.45 -5.25 42.52
C TRP A 157 9.30 -6.02 43.85
N ASN A 158 8.08 -6.41 44.23
CA ASN A 158 7.79 -7.19 45.42
C ASN A 158 8.02 -8.71 45.27
N GLY A 159 8.59 -9.17 44.14
CA GLY A 159 8.84 -10.59 43.87
C GLY A 159 7.64 -11.37 43.32
N GLY A 160 6.50 -10.71 43.08
CA GLY A 160 5.33 -11.30 42.42
C GLY A 160 5.48 -11.34 40.89
N ALA A 161 4.85 -12.31 40.24
CA ALA A 161 4.74 -12.38 38.78
C ALA A 161 3.28 -12.28 38.35
N VAL A 162 3.00 -11.45 37.34
CA VAL A 162 1.67 -11.31 36.73
C VAL A 162 1.77 -11.63 35.26
N VAL A 163 0.85 -12.45 34.74
CA VAL A 163 0.76 -12.76 33.32
C VAL A 163 -0.26 -11.83 32.67
N GLY A 164 0.18 -11.03 31.72
CA GLY A 164 -0.68 -10.17 30.90
C GLY A 164 -0.75 -10.67 29.46
N MET A 165 -1.92 -10.56 28.83
CA MET A 165 -2.08 -10.87 27.41
C MET A 165 -1.73 -9.65 26.56
N MET A 166 -0.68 -9.75 25.74
CA MET A 166 -0.23 -8.68 24.86
C MET A 166 -0.65 -8.97 23.41
N PRO A 167 -1.26 -8.00 22.70
CA PRO A 167 -1.57 -8.17 21.29
C PRO A 167 -0.30 -8.04 20.43
N LEU A 168 -0.03 -9.05 19.62
CA LEU A 168 0.98 -9.00 18.55
C LEU A 168 0.23 -8.86 17.24
N VAL A 169 0.41 -7.71 16.61
CA VAL A 169 -0.25 -7.35 15.34
C VAL A 169 0.79 -7.28 14.24
N ASN A 170 0.53 -7.97 13.14
CA ASN A 170 1.30 -7.93 11.92
C ASN A 170 0.42 -7.34 10.80
N GLY A 171 0.95 -6.38 10.05
CA GLY A 171 0.24 -5.68 8.99
C GLY A 171 0.99 -5.75 7.67
N LEU A 172 0.26 -5.88 6.57
CA LEU A 172 0.72 -5.72 5.20
C LEU A 172 -0.13 -4.64 4.53
N TYR A 173 0.53 -3.62 4.01
CA TYR A 173 -0.06 -2.55 3.24
C TYR A 173 0.50 -2.61 1.83
N ALA A 174 -0.38 -2.55 0.83
CA ALA A 174 0.08 -2.49 -0.55
C ALA A 174 -0.75 -1.54 -1.38
N THR A 175 -0.08 -0.84 -2.28
CA THR A 175 -0.71 -0.05 -3.33
C THR A 175 -0.19 -0.56 -4.65
N ALA A 176 -1.08 -1.19 -5.42
CA ALA A 176 -0.77 -1.70 -6.75
C ALA A 176 -1.38 -0.78 -7.81
N THR A 177 -0.55 -0.26 -8.71
CA THR A 177 -0.96 0.67 -9.77
C THR A 177 -0.63 0.05 -11.12
N LEU A 178 -1.63 -0.11 -11.98
CA LEU A 178 -1.44 -0.48 -13.38
C LEU A 178 -0.98 0.73 -14.19
N ILE A 179 0.13 0.57 -14.89
CA ILE A 179 0.71 1.58 -15.78
C ILE A 179 0.99 0.89 -17.12
N GLY A 180 0.09 1.11 -18.09
CA GLY A 180 0.12 0.37 -19.35
C GLY A 180 0.08 -1.15 -19.12
N ASP A 181 1.13 -1.83 -19.57
CA ASP A 181 1.27 -3.30 -19.46
C ASP A 181 2.04 -3.77 -18.22
N ARG A 182 2.37 -2.86 -17.30
CA ARG A 182 3.09 -3.18 -16.07
C ARG A 182 2.25 -2.86 -14.83
N VAL A 183 2.60 -3.52 -13.74
CA VAL A 183 2.12 -3.20 -12.40
C VAL A 183 3.30 -2.69 -11.58
N GLN A 184 3.11 -1.53 -10.94
CA GLN A 184 3.99 -1.00 -9.91
C GLN A 184 3.33 -1.25 -8.56
N ILE A 185 4.12 -1.74 -7.60
CA ILE A 185 3.63 -2.18 -6.31
C ILE A 185 4.51 -1.56 -5.24
N ALA A 186 3.93 -0.64 -4.48
CA ALA A 186 4.51 -0.20 -3.22
C ALA A 186 3.97 -1.12 -2.11
N LEU A 187 4.86 -1.74 -1.35
CA LEU A 187 4.52 -2.60 -0.22
C LEU A 187 5.17 -2.04 1.04
N SER A 188 4.41 -1.98 2.13
CA SER A 188 4.98 -1.88 3.46
C SER A 188 4.46 -2.99 4.36
N SER A 189 5.30 -3.44 5.28
CA SER A 189 5.01 -4.48 6.25
C SER A 189 5.41 -4.02 7.63
N GLU A 190 4.61 -4.40 8.61
CA GLU A 190 4.88 -4.22 10.02
C GLU A 190 4.77 -5.59 10.71
N GLN A 191 5.77 -5.93 11.50
CA GLN A 191 5.81 -7.18 12.25
C GLN A 191 6.11 -6.89 13.72
N ALA A 192 5.32 -7.46 14.61
CA ALA A 192 5.58 -7.47 16.05
C ALA A 192 5.92 -8.90 16.49
N ARG A 193 7.08 -9.07 17.12
CA ARG A 193 7.53 -10.37 17.66
C ARG A 193 7.84 -10.22 19.14
N LEU A 194 7.47 -11.21 19.94
CA LEU A 194 7.87 -11.30 21.34
C LEU A 194 9.19 -12.07 21.41
N ASP A 195 10.21 -11.44 21.95
CA ASP A 195 11.54 -12.03 22.15
C ASP A 195 11.95 -11.86 23.61
N GLN A 196 12.13 -12.97 24.33
CA GLN A 196 12.50 -13.01 25.75
C GLN A 196 11.68 -12.06 26.65
N GLY A 197 10.37 -11.90 26.38
CA GLY A 197 9.48 -11.02 27.14
C GLY A 197 9.48 -9.56 26.70
N THR A 198 10.29 -9.19 25.71
CA THR A 198 10.31 -7.86 25.08
C THR A 198 9.63 -7.91 23.72
N ILE A 199 8.82 -6.91 23.39
CA ILE A 199 8.18 -6.83 22.07
C ILE A 199 9.09 -6.05 21.12
N ASN A 200 9.62 -6.74 20.12
CA ASN A 200 10.38 -6.15 19.03
C ASN A 200 9.45 -5.88 17.84
N ARG A 201 9.49 -4.65 17.32
CA ARG A 201 8.75 -4.28 16.11
C ARG A 201 9.72 -4.03 14.96
N GLY A 202 9.44 -4.64 13.82
CA GLY A 202 10.15 -4.44 12.56
C GLY A 202 9.21 -3.83 11.55
N GLN A 203 9.70 -2.87 10.77
CA GLN A 203 8.99 -2.30 9.63
C GLN A 203 9.87 -2.41 8.40
N SER A 204 9.25 -2.68 7.25
CA SER A 204 9.94 -2.72 5.96
C SER A 204 9.04 -2.12 4.90
N ALA A 205 9.63 -1.32 4.01
CA ALA A 205 8.96 -0.78 2.84
C ALA A 205 9.80 -1.06 1.61
N THR A 206 9.16 -1.50 0.54
CA THR A 206 9.81 -1.78 -0.73
C THR A 206 8.88 -1.48 -1.89
N GLU A 207 9.47 -1.30 -3.06
CA GLU A 207 8.74 -1.04 -4.27
C GLU A 207 9.26 -1.95 -5.37
N VAL A 208 8.33 -2.67 -6.00
CA VAL A 208 8.64 -3.62 -7.08
C VAL A 208 7.76 -3.35 -8.29
N SER A 209 8.26 -3.67 -9.47
CA SER A 209 7.49 -3.57 -10.71
C SER A 209 7.68 -4.81 -11.58
N GLY A 210 6.64 -5.16 -12.34
CA GLY A 210 6.67 -6.33 -13.20
C GLY A 210 5.44 -6.45 -14.08
N ALA A 211 5.30 -7.58 -14.77
CA ALA A 211 4.10 -7.86 -15.55
C ALA A 211 2.97 -8.36 -14.63
N PRO A 212 1.70 -8.01 -14.89
CA PRO A 212 0.56 -8.59 -14.20
C PRO A 212 0.56 -10.12 -14.28
N GLY A 213 0.20 -10.79 -13.19
CA GLY A 213 0.16 -12.25 -13.07
C GLY A 213 1.50 -12.92 -12.75
N GLN A 214 2.61 -12.18 -12.74
CA GLN A 214 3.90 -12.72 -12.32
C GLN A 214 4.12 -12.59 -10.82
N TRP A 215 4.77 -13.60 -10.24
CA TRP A 215 5.28 -13.52 -8.88
C TRP A 215 6.57 -12.69 -8.86
N LEU A 216 6.56 -11.62 -8.06
CA LEU A 216 7.68 -10.74 -7.83
C LEU A 216 8.21 -10.98 -6.41
N THR A 217 9.51 -11.18 -6.28
CA THR A 217 10.16 -11.28 -4.97
C THR A 217 10.33 -9.89 -4.39
N VAL A 218 9.80 -9.72 -3.19
CA VAL A 218 9.76 -8.45 -2.45
C VAL A 218 10.96 -8.36 -1.50
N GLY A 219 11.33 -9.50 -0.90
CA GLY A 219 12.46 -9.61 0.00
C GLY A 219 12.71 -11.05 0.42
N GLU A 220 13.93 -11.32 0.87
CA GLU A 220 14.35 -12.60 1.42
C GLU A 220 15.09 -12.35 2.74
N LEU A 221 14.76 -13.13 3.77
CA LEU A 221 15.49 -13.18 5.01
C LEU A 221 16.06 -14.59 5.16
N SER A 222 17.37 -14.70 5.32
CA SER A 222 18.02 -15.95 5.67
C SER A 222 18.83 -15.79 6.95
N THR A 223 18.71 -16.76 7.85
CA THR A 223 19.50 -16.86 9.05
C THR A 223 20.20 -18.22 9.07
N SER A 224 21.48 -18.21 9.42
CA SER A 224 22.25 -19.42 9.67
C SER A 224 22.91 -19.27 11.03
N SER A 225 22.79 -20.29 11.86
CA SER A 225 23.39 -20.34 13.20
C SER A 225 24.09 -21.67 13.36
N ALA A 226 25.33 -21.61 13.82
CA ALA A 226 26.15 -22.78 14.10
C ALA A 226 26.56 -22.71 15.56
N ASP A 227 26.02 -23.62 16.37
CA ASP A 227 26.27 -23.69 17.79
C ASP A 227 27.32 -24.76 18.10
N GLN A 228 28.33 -24.38 18.87
CA GLN A 228 29.33 -25.29 19.41
C GLN A 228 29.36 -25.13 20.93
N GLY A 229 28.78 -26.09 21.63
CA GLY A 229 28.65 -26.06 23.09
C GLY A 229 29.40 -27.23 23.73
N SER A 230 30.21 -26.93 24.74
CA SER A 230 30.79 -27.92 25.64
C SER A 230 30.54 -27.44 27.06
N SER A 231 29.94 -28.29 27.90
CA SER A 231 29.73 -28.01 29.31
C SER A 231 30.45 -29.06 30.17
N LEU A 232 31.08 -28.59 31.24
CA LEU A 232 31.86 -29.41 32.17
C LEU A 232 31.23 -29.32 33.57
N GLY A 233 30.63 -30.41 34.02
CA GLY A 233 30.07 -30.57 35.37
C GLY A 233 30.11 -32.04 35.79
N THR A 234 29.17 -32.51 36.62
CA THR A 234 29.00 -33.95 36.98
C THR A 234 28.65 -34.83 35.76
N GLN A 235 28.33 -34.20 34.64
CA GLN A 235 28.10 -34.78 33.32
C GLN A 235 28.94 -33.99 32.31
N LEU A 236 29.64 -34.69 31.40
CA LEU A 236 30.30 -34.09 30.25
C LEU A 236 29.31 -34.07 29.10
N GLN A 237 28.97 -32.90 28.57
CA GLN A 237 28.06 -32.78 27.45
C GLN A 237 28.66 -31.90 26.37
N GLY A 238 28.84 -32.47 25.18
CA GLY A 238 29.40 -31.80 24.01
C GLY A 238 28.46 -31.94 22.83
N GLY A 239 28.24 -30.85 22.09
CA GLY A 239 27.32 -30.85 20.96
C GLY A 239 27.69 -29.84 19.89
N ARG A 240 27.36 -30.19 18.66
CA ARG A 240 27.46 -29.33 17.49
C ARG A 240 26.09 -29.28 16.81
N GLY A 241 25.56 -28.08 16.66
CA GLY A 241 24.30 -27.82 15.98
C GLY A 241 24.51 -26.87 14.81
N SER A 242 23.82 -27.10 13.70
CA SER A 242 23.68 -26.13 12.62
C SER A 242 22.22 -25.99 12.28
N GLN A 243 21.73 -24.76 12.22
CA GLN A 243 20.37 -24.41 11.83
C GLN A 243 20.43 -23.37 10.73
N SER A 244 19.60 -23.56 9.70
CA SER A 244 19.38 -22.60 8.63
C SER A 244 17.88 -22.40 8.43
N GLU A 245 17.47 -21.13 8.40
CA GLU A 245 16.11 -20.73 8.09
C GLU A 245 16.13 -19.69 6.97
N ARG A 246 15.32 -19.90 5.93
CA ARG A 246 15.09 -18.96 4.84
C ARG A 246 13.60 -18.65 4.76
N GLN A 247 13.27 -17.37 4.63
CA GLN A 247 11.91 -16.89 4.39
C GLN A 247 11.94 -15.95 3.19
N THR A 248 11.15 -16.23 2.17
CA THR A 248 11.03 -15.39 0.97
C THR A 248 9.62 -14.85 0.86
N LEU A 249 9.50 -13.52 0.80
CA LEU A 249 8.23 -12.83 0.59
C LEU A 249 8.06 -12.54 -0.91
N GLN A 250 6.93 -12.96 -1.47
CA GLN A 250 6.59 -12.73 -2.86
C GLN A 250 5.19 -12.17 -3.00
N ILE A 251 4.99 -11.36 -4.03
CA ILE A 251 3.71 -10.76 -4.36
C ILE A 251 3.36 -10.97 -5.82
N ARG A 252 2.08 -11.17 -6.12
CA ARG A 252 1.53 -11.24 -7.46
C ARG A 252 0.30 -10.36 -7.55
N VAL A 253 0.17 -9.63 -8.65
CA VAL A 253 -1.03 -8.82 -8.92
C VAL A 253 -1.60 -9.22 -10.26
N THR A 254 -2.87 -9.61 -10.28
CA THR A 254 -3.57 -10.07 -11.47
C THR A 254 -4.77 -9.16 -11.73
N ARG A 255 -5.06 -8.86 -13.00
CA ARG A 255 -6.29 -8.17 -13.39
C ARG A 255 -7.49 -9.08 -13.12
N GLN A 256 -8.65 -8.51 -12.78
CA GLN A 256 -9.91 -9.22 -12.60
C GLN A 256 -10.94 -8.80 -13.64
#